data_AF-A0A934J3S0-F1
#
_entry.id   AF-A0A934J3S0-F1
#
_cell.length_a   1.000
_cell.length_b   1.000
_cell.length_c   1.000
_cell.angle_alpha   90.00
_cell.angle_beta   90.00
_cell.angle_gamma   90.00
#
_symmetry.space_group_name_H-M   'P 1'
#
loop_
_entity.id
_entity.type
_entity.pdbx_description
1 polymer ?
#
loop_
_entity_poly.entity_id
_entity_poly.type
_entity_poly.pdbx_seq_one_letter_code
_entity_poly.pdbx_strand_id
1 'polypeptide(L)'
;MRNWSAESGMIKRALTEHGPEVLRRAFDECFRTHKTTRGYPYLPAGFAVGYLINRIIPKIKAEMAAERKESEVTPERDYAVVNTWF
;
A
#
# COMPACT_ATOMS: atom_id res chain seq x y z
N MET A 1 -1.31 -15.75 20.53
CA MET A 1 -0.26 -15.68 19.48
C MET A 1 1.10 -15.58 20.15
N ARG A 2 1.91 -16.64 20.12
CA ARG A 2 3.16 -16.78 20.90
C ARG A 2 4.29 -15.82 20.47
N ASN A 3 4.09 -15.07 19.38
CA ASN A 3 5.11 -14.23 18.72
C ASN A 3 4.67 -12.77 18.54
N TRP A 4 3.53 -12.37 19.12
CA TRP A 4 2.90 -11.06 18.87
C TRP A 4 3.81 -9.86 19.16
N SER A 5 4.64 -9.93 20.21
CA SER A 5 5.58 -8.87 20.55
C SER A 5 6.61 -8.62 19.43
N ALA A 6 7.14 -9.69 18.84
CA ALA A 6 8.09 -9.60 17.74
C ALA A 6 7.44 -9.05 16.47
N GLU A 7 6.26 -9.54 16.11
CA GLU A 7 5.51 -9.07 14.94
C GLU A 7 5.11 -7.59 15.09
N SER A 8 4.64 -7.19 16.27
CA SER A 8 4.35 -5.78 16.58
C SER A 8 5.58 -4.89 16.39
N GLY A 9 6.76 -5.36 16.82
CA GLY A 9 8.02 -4.64 16.64
C GLY A 9 8.42 -4.49 15.16
N MET A 10 8.14 -5.49 14.33
CA MET A 10 8.39 -5.43 12.88
C MET A 10 7.46 -4.43 12.20
N ILE A 11 6.16 -4.44 12.52
CA ILE A 11 5.19 -3.50 11.98
C ILE A 11 5.56 -2.07 12.35
N LYS A 12 5.93 -1.82 13.63
CA LYS A 12 6.35 -0.50 14.09
C LYS A 12 7.57 0.02 13.33
N ARG A 13 8.57 -0.83 13.09
CA ARG A 13 9.75 -0.47 12.29
C ARG A 13 9.38 -0.12 10.85
N ALA A 14 8.57 -0.95 10.19
CA ALA A 14 8.10 -0.69 8.83
C ALA A 14 7.28 0.60 8.74
N LEU A 15 6.49 0.90 9.77
CA LEU A 15 5.71 2.13 9.87
C LEU A 15 6.62 3.37 9.96
N THR A 16 7.68 3.30 10.76
CA THR A 16 8.67 4.38 10.86
C THR A 16 9.46 4.57 9.56
N GLU A 17 9.77 3.49 8.85
CA GLU A 17 10.61 3.53 7.64
C GLU A 17 9.86 4.02 6.38
N HIS A 18 8.59 3.65 6.23
CA HIS A 18 7.84 3.91 5.00
C HIS A 18 6.65 4.85 5.19
N GLY A 19 6.22 5.06 6.43
CA GLY A 19 5.03 5.83 6.75
C GLY A 19 3.74 5.01 6.66
N PRO A 20 2.65 5.53 7.25
CA PRO A 20 1.37 4.81 7.38
C PRO A 20 0.71 4.50 6.05
N GLU A 21 0.68 5.45 5.11
CA GLU A 21 -0.08 5.28 3.86
C GLU A 21 0.56 4.24 2.92
N VAL A 22 1.89 4.27 2.79
CA VAL A 22 2.62 3.26 2.00
C VAL A 22 2.42 1.87 2.59
N LEU A 23 2.53 1.75 3.92
CA LEU A 23 2.38 0.47 4.60
C LEU A 23 0.95 -0.07 4.47
N ARG A 24 -0.06 0.77 4.59
CA ARG A 24 -1.47 0.40 4.37
C ARG A 24 -1.69 -0.19 2.97
N ARG A 25 -1.29 0.54 1.93
CA ARG A 25 -1.39 0.06 0.54
C ARG A 25 -0.61 -1.23 0.32
N ALA A 26 0.54 -1.40 0.96
CA ALA A 26 1.34 -2.62 0.85
C ALA A 26 0.64 -3.82 1.47
N PHE A 27 -0.03 -3.65 2.61
CA PHE A 27 -0.85 -4.71 3.21
C PHE A 27 -2.08 -5.04 2.35
N ASP A 28 -2.77 -4.03 1.82
CA ASP A 28 -3.91 -4.23 0.92
C ASP A 28 -3.50 -5.09 -0.29
N GLU A 29 -2.37 -4.78 -0.91
CA GLU A 29 -1.79 -5.56 -2.00
C GLU A 29 -1.38 -6.97 -1.58
N CYS A 30 -0.82 -7.14 -0.38
CA CYS A 30 -0.52 -8.48 0.16
C CYS A 30 -1.78 -9.32 0.30
N PHE A 31 -2.86 -8.77 0.89
CA PHE A 31 -4.12 -9.50 1.04
C PHE A 31 -4.76 -9.82 -0.31
N ARG A 32 -4.64 -8.90 -1.29
CA ARG A 32 -5.17 -9.10 -2.65
C ARG A 32 -4.43 -10.21 -3.42
N THR A 33 -3.12 -10.29 -3.25
CA THR A 33 -2.25 -11.18 -4.05
C THR A 33 -1.94 -12.51 -3.37
N HIS A 34 -1.96 -12.56 -2.04
CA HIS A 34 -1.59 -13.75 -1.31
C HIS A 34 -2.60 -14.88 -1.53
N LYS A 35 -2.12 -16.00 -2.07
CA LYS A 35 -2.89 -17.23 -2.18
C LYS A 35 -2.51 -18.15 -1.03
N THR A 36 -3.51 -18.45 -0.20
CA THR A 36 -3.39 -19.42 0.88
C THR A 36 -3.03 -20.79 0.32
N THR A 37 -1.94 -21.38 0.81
CA THR A 37 -1.50 -22.73 0.41
C THR A 37 -1.45 -23.65 1.62
N ARG A 38 -1.33 -24.97 1.41
CA ARG A 38 -1.23 -25.92 2.53
C ARG A 38 -0.01 -25.64 3.43
N GLY A 39 1.09 -25.13 2.86
CA GLY A 39 2.28 -24.74 3.60
C GLY A 39 2.17 -23.38 4.31
N TYR A 40 1.34 -22.48 3.77
CA TYR A 40 1.11 -21.15 4.32
C TYR A 40 -0.41 -20.86 4.36
N PRO A 41 -1.10 -21.41 5.38
CA PRO A 41 -2.56 -21.33 5.48
C PRO A 41 -3.08 -19.96 5.97
N TYR A 42 -2.19 -19.09 6.43
CA TYR A 42 -2.50 -17.74 6.88
C TYR A 42 -1.37 -16.79 6.51
N LEU A 43 -1.67 -15.50 6.51
CA LEU A 43 -0.71 -14.43 6.25
C LEU A 43 -0.35 -13.74 7.58
N PRO A 44 0.66 -14.22 8.33
CA PRO A 44 1.07 -13.55 9.56
C PRO A 44 1.77 -12.23 9.21
N ALA A 45 1.64 -11.23 10.08
CA ALA A 45 2.16 -9.90 9.81
C ALA A 45 3.69 -9.90 9.68
N GLY A 46 4.38 -10.74 10.46
CA GLY A 46 5.83 -10.92 10.33
C GLY A 46 6.26 -11.44 8.97
N PHE A 47 5.49 -12.36 8.37
CA PHE A 47 5.78 -12.85 7.01
C PHE A 47 5.47 -11.79 5.95
N ALA A 48 4.34 -11.09 6.09
CA ALA A 48 3.99 -10.00 5.19
C ALA A 48 5.09 -8.93 5.17
N VAL A 49 5.50 -8.43 6.34
CA VAL A 49 6.55 -7.40 6.47
C VAL A 49 7.92 -7.92 6.04
N GLY A 50 8.31 -9.12 6.50
CA GLY A 50 9.64 -9.66 6.25
C GLY A 50 9.90 -10.08 4.80
N TYR A 51 8.85 -10.50 4.07
CA TYR A 51 9.01 -11.13 2.75
C TYR A 51 8.24 -10.44 1.63
N LEU A 52 6.95 -10.14 1.81
CA LEU A 52 6.09 -9.63 0.72
C LEU A 52 6.18 -8.12 0.55
N ILE A 53 6.01 -7.37 1.64
CA ILE A 53 5.89 -5.92 1.65
C ILE A 53 7.14 -5.26 1.07
N ASN A 54 8.34 -5.75 1.41
CA ASN A 54 9.61 -5.25 0.87
C ASN A 54 9.67 -5.31 -0.67
N ARG A 55 9.01 -6.28 -1.30
CA ARG A 55 8.93 -6.39 -2.77
C ARG A 55 7.90 -5.44 -3.37
N ILE A 56 6.84 -5.11 -2.64
CA ILE A 56 5.70 -4.34 -3.13
C ILE A 56 5.93 -2.82 -2.95
N ILE A 57 6.62 -2.41 -1.88
CA ILE A 57 6.85 -1.00 -1.54
C ILE A 57 7.44 -0.18 -2.69
N PRO A 58 8.48 -0.62 -3.43
CA PRO A 58 9.06 0.18 -4.51
C PRO A 58 8.02 0.52 -5.58
N LYS A 59 7.16 -0.44 -5.90
CA LYS A 59 6.05 -0.25 -6.85
C LYS A 59 5.05 0.78 -6.33
N ILE A 60 4.61 0.64 -5.07
CA ILE A 60 3.65 1.57 -4.46
C ILE A 60 4.21 2.99 -4.40
N LYS A 61 5.49 3.16 -4.04
CA LYS A 61 6.13 4.48 -4.00
C LYS A 61 6.18 5.12 -5.40
N ALA A 62 6.41 4.33 -6.44
CA ALA A 62 6.38 4.82 -7.82
C ALA A 62 4.97 5.22 -8.25
N GLU A 63 3.95 4.42 -7.93
CA GLU A 63 2.53 4.75 -8.19
C GLU A 63 2.11 6.04 -7.48
N MET A 64 2.43 6.17 -6.19
CA MET A 64 2.14 7.39 -5.41
C MET A 64 2.83 8.64 -5.96
N ALA A 65 4.07 8.49 -6.45
CA ALA A 65 4.77 9.60 -7.08
C ALA A 65 4.12 10.01 -8.42
N ALA A 66 3.57 9.06 -9.17
CA ALA A 66 2.84 9.32 -10.41
C ALA A 66 1.49 10.00 -10.14
N GLU A 67 0.71 9.48 -9.19
CA GLU A 67 -0.58 10.07 -8.77
C GLU A 67 -0.40 11.52 -8.28
N ARG A 68 0.67 11.80 -7.53
CA ARG A 68 0.96 13.15 -7.06
C ARG A 68 1.23 14.11 -8.21
N LYS A 69 2.00 13.68 -9.22
CA LYS A 69 2.25 14.48 -10.43
C LYS A 69 0.97 14.72 -11.21
N GLU A 70 0.11 13.72 -11.36
CA GLU A 70 -1.17 13.87 -12.06
C GLU A 70 -2.13 14.82 -11.34
N SER A 71 -2.17 14.77 -9.99
CA SER A 71 -2.95 15.71 -9.19
C SER A 71 -2.44 17.15 -9.25
N GLU A 72 -1.14 17.34 -9.48
CA GLU A 72 -0.50 18.67 -9.64
C GLU A 72 -0.66 19.21 -11.07
N VAL A 73 -0.78 18.33 -12.07
CA VAL A 73 -0.93 18.65 -13.50
C VAL A 73 -2.40 18.83 -13.92
N THR A 74 -3.36 18.61 -13.02
CA THR A 74 -4.79 18.88 -13.30
C THR A 74 -5.23 20.21 -12.65
N PRO A 75 -4.79 21.39 -13.13
CA PRO A 75 -5.46 22.63 -12.77
C PRO A 75 -6.85 22.57 -13.41
N GLU A 76 -7.88 22.74 -12.58
CA GLU A 76 -9.25 23.08 -12.96
C GLU A 76 -9.78 22.33 -14.19
N ARG A 77 -10.42 21.18 -13.98
CA ARG A 77 -11.34 20.61 -14.97
C ARG A 77 -12.31 21.73 -15.35
N ASP A 78 -12.09 22.30 -16.53
CA ASP A 78 -12.87 23.40 -17.08
C ASP A 78 -14.30 22.89 -17.32
N TYR A 79 -15.17 23.13 -16.33
CA TYR A 79 -16.58 22.81 -16.42
C TYR A 79 -17.34 23.77 -17.36
N ALA A 80 -16.66 24.65 -18.11
CA ALA A 80 -17.34 25.55 -19.05
C ALA A 80 -18.02 24.78 -20.19
N VAL A 81 -17.54 23.55 -20.51
CA VAL A 81 -18.17 22.68 -21.51
C VAL A 81 -19.48 22.05 -21.02
N VAL A 82 -19.76 22.05 -19.71
CA VAL A 82 -21.02 21.48 -19.17
C VAL A 82 -22.18 22.46 -19.28
N ASN A 83 -21.93 23.74 -19.58
CA ASN A 83 -22.96 24.78 -19.64
C ASN A 83 -23.42 25.15 -21.07
N THR A 84 -23.06 24.35 -22.09
CA THR A 84 -23.50 24.54 -23.48
C THR A 84 -24.73 23.70 -23.87
N TRP A 85 -25.38 23.07 -22.88
CA TRP A 85 -26.55 22.21 -23.05
C TRP A 85 -27.88 22.83 -22.53
N PHE A 86 -27.94 24.15 -22.36
CA PHE A 86 -29.19 24.89 -22.12
C PHE A 86 -29.26 26.17 -22.96
#